data_AF-A0A2W6V630-F1
#
_entry.id   AF-A0A2W6V630-F1
#
_cell.length_a   1.000
_cell.length_b   1.000
_cell.length_c   1.000
_cell.angle_alpha   90.00
_cell.angle_beta   90.00
_cell.angle_gamma   90.00
#
_symmetry.space_group_name_H-M   'P 1'
#
loop_
_entity.id
_entity.type
_entity.pdbx_description
1 polymer ?
#
loop_
_entity_poly.entity_id
_entity_poly.type
_entity_poly.pdbx_seq_one_letter_code
_entity_poly.pdbx_strand_id
1 'polypeptide(L)'
;LEIITDRQYREFNMRLGQMGWRNSEPGDVAVETPSTLTQIINAHKNIRHQSVADIARLAGMTEDGFRRHYLGENPQPENLVPITLGAAT
;
A
#
# COMPACT_ATOMS: atom_id res chain seq x y z
N LEU A 1 33.79 -24.22 2.80
CA LEU A 1 33.01 -23.11 3.39
C LEU A 1 33.92 -22.40 4.38
N GLU A 2 34.34 -21.18 4.08
CA GLU A 2 35.05 -20.33 5.04
C GLU A 2 34.08 -19.92 6.15
N ILE A 3 34.40 -20.29 7.38
CA ILE A 3 33.59 -19.93 8.56
C ILE A 3 34.07 -18.57 9.03
N ILE A 4 33.22 -17.55 8.89
CA ILE A 4 33.50 -16.21 9.43
C ILE A 4 33.38 -16.24 10.95
N THR A 5 34.25 -15.49 11.63
CA THR A 5 34.19 -15.33 13.09
C THR A 5 33.08 -14.36 13.50
N ASP A 6 32.58 -14.46 14.73
CA ASP A 6 31.57 -13.55 15.29
C ASP A 6 31.97 -12.07 15.22
N ARG A 7 33.28 -11.80 15.31
CA ARG A 7 33.82 -10.46 15.19
C ARG A 7 33.68 -9.94 13.75
N GLN A 8 34.07 -10.75 12.77
CA GLN A 8 33.94 -10.40 11.36
C GLN A 8 32.47 -10.22 10.96
N TYR A 9 31.58 -11.07 11.48
CA TYR A 9 30.14 -10.92 11.28
C TYR A 9 29.60 -9.58 11.82
N ARG A 10 30.03 -9.19 13.03
CA ARG A 10 29.64 -7.90 13.63
C ARG A 10 30.20 -6.71 12.86
N GLU A 11 31.48 -6.74 12.50
CA GLU A 11 32.11 -5.68 11.71
C GLU A 11 31.44 -5.52 10.34
N PHE A 12 31.11 -6.63 9.68
CA PHE A 12 30.40 -6.61 8.41
C PHE A 12 29.00 -6.00 8.55
N ASN A 13 28.24 -6.39 9.57
CA ASN A 13 26.92 -5.85 9.86
C ASN A 13 26.92 -4.37 10.23
N MET A 14 27.98 -3.86 10.89
CA MET A 14 28.14 -2.44 11.15
C MET A 14 28.39 -1.67 9.85
N ARG A 15 29.26 -2.18 8.98
CA ARG A 15 29.55 -1.57 7.66
C ARG A 15 28.32 -1.53 6.76
N LEU A 16 27.54 -2.61 6.68
CA LEU A 16 26.27 -2.60 5.95
C LEU A 16 25.28 -1.57 6.50
N GLY A 17 25.19 -1.45 7.82
CA GLY A 17 24.37 -0.41 8.46
C GLY A 17 24.81 1.01 8.09
N GLN A 18 26.11 1.30 8.12
CA GLN A 18 26.68 2.60 7.74
C GLN A 18 26.47 2.92 6.25
N MET A 19 26.44 1.90 5.39
CA MET A 19 26.16 2.03 3.97
C MET A 19 24.65 2.17 3.66
N GLY A 20 23.79 2.26 4.68
CA GLY A 20 22.35 2.46 4.49
C GLY A 20 21.57 1.21 4.07
N TRP A 21 22.20 0.04 3.99
CA TRP A 21 21.55 -1.22 3.58
C TRP A 21 20.41 -1.68 4.49
N ARG A 22 20.35 -1.18 5.73
CA ARG A 22 19.21 -1.45 6.63
C ARG A 22 17.98 -0.58 6.33
N ASN A 23 18.16 0.51 5.59
CA ASN A 23 17.16 1.56 5.43
C ASN A 23 16.77 1.82 3.97
N SER A 24 17.48 1.23 3.01
CA SER A 24 17.20 1.31 1.58
C SER A 24 17.05 -0.09 1.01
N GLU A 25 15.86 -0.41 0.51
CA GLU A 25 15.66 -1.61 -0.28
C GLU A 25 16.49 -1.49 -1.57
N PRO A 26 17.32 -2.48 -1.93
CA PRO A 26 18.13 -2.43 -3.15
C PRO A 26 17.24 -2.53 -4.40
N GLY A 27 16.76 -1.39 -4.91
CA GLY A 27 15.99 -1.32 -6.15
C GLY A 27 14.76 -0.43 -6.05
N ASP A 28 14.09 -0.26 -7.19
CA ASP A 28 12.80 0.42 -7.26
C ASP A 28 11.72 -0.61 -6.93
N VAL A 29 11.21 -0.55 -5.69
CA VAL A 29 10.16 -1.47 -5.23
C VAL A 29 8.86 -1.01 -5.86
N ALA A 30 8.31 -1.82 -6.75
CA ALA A 30 7.05 -1.49 -7.39
C ALA A 30 5.97 -1.25 -6.32
N VAL A 31 5.24 -0.15 -6.44
CA VAL A 31 4.10 0.14 -5.55
C VAL A 31 3.09 -1.00 -5.69
N GLU A 32 2.94 -1.79 -4.64
CA GLU A 32 1.91 -2.82 -4.60
C GLU A 32 0.54 -2.14 -4.65
N THR A 33 -0.28 -2.53 -5.63
CA THR A 33 -1.65 -2.04 -5.72
C THR A 33 -2.55 -3.02 -4.97
N PRO A 34 -3.20 -2.62 -3.85
CA PRO A 34 -4.05 -3.54 -3.09
C PRO A 34 -5.18 -4.08 -3.97
N SER A 35 -5.16 -5.39 -4.24
CA SER A 35 -6.12 -6.02 -5.17
C SER A 35 -7.13 -6.94 -4.49
N THR A 36 -6.83 -7.42 -3.28
CA THR A 36 -7.66 -8.38 -2.54
C THR A 36 -9.08 -7.87 -2.31
N LEU A 37 -9.24 -6.61 -1.93
CA LEU A 37 -10.57 -6.06 -1.67
C LEU A 37 -11.41 -5.96 -2.95
N THR A 38 -10.80 -5.51 -4.05
CA THR A 38 -11.42 -5.48 -5.37
C THR A 38 -11.85 -6.88 -5.81
N GLN A 39 -11.02 -7.90 -5.57
CA GLN A 39 -11.37 -9.30 -5.87
C GLN A 39 -12.56 -9.79 -5.04
N ILE A 40 -12.60 -9.47 -3.74
CA ILE A 40 -13.72 -9.82 -2.86
C ILE A 40 -15.02 -9.17 -3.36
N ILE A 41 -15.00 -7.87 -3.64
CA ILE A 41 -16.17 -7.13 -4.15
C ILE A 41 -16.66 -7.76 -5.46
N ASN A 42 -15.73 -8.07 -6.37
CA ASN A 42 -16.07 -8.72 -7.64
C ASN A 42 -16.66 -10.12 -7.45
N ALA A 43 -16.17 -10.90 -6.49
CA ALA A 43 -16.75 -12.21 -6.17
C ALA A 43 -18.19 -12.08 -5.66
N HIS A 44 -18.46 -11.12 -4.77
CA HIS A 44 -19.82 -10.86 -4.28
C HIS A 44 -20.76 -10.40 -5.40
N LYS A 45 -20.31 -9.52 -6.30
CA LYS A 45 -21.11 -9.03 -7.44
C LYS A 45 -21.36 -10.11 -8.49
N ASN A 46 -20.31 -10.82 -8.91
CA ASN A 46 -20.37 -11.62 -10.14
C ASN A 46 -20.67 -13.10 -9.88
N ILE A 47 -20.28 -13.63 -8.71
CA ILE A 47 -20.49 -15.04 -8.36
C ILE A 47 -21.75 -15.19 -7.52
N ARG A 48 -21.94 -14.31 -6.53
CA ARG A 48 -23.10 -14.35 -5.63
C ARG A 48 -24.26 -13.48 -6.09
N HIS A 49 -24.10 -12.74 -7.19
CA HIS A 49 -25.12 -11.85 -7.75
C HIS A 49 -25.69 -10.85 -6.74
N GLN A 50 -24.88 -10.43 -5.76
CA GLN A 50 -25.32 -9.51 -4.72
C GLN A 50 -25.32 -8.07 -5.23
N SER A 51 -26.32 -7.31 -4.79
CA SER A 51 -26.37 -5.88 -5.08
C SER A 51 -25.32 -5.11 -4.29
N VAL A 52 -24.99 -3.89 -4.74
CA VAL A 52 -24.07 -3.01 -3.99
C VAL A 52 -24.63 -2.69 -2.60
N ALA A 53 -25.95 -2.52 -2.49
CA ALA A 53 -26.64 -2.34 -1.21
C ALA A 53 -26.42 -3.50 -0.24
N ASP A 54 -26.48 -4.75 -0.72
CA ASP A 54 -26.28 -5.93 0.13
C ASP A 54 -24.82 -6.06 0.60
N ILE A 55 -23.88 -5.75 -0.29
CA ILE A 55 -22.44 -5.75 0.04
C ILE A 55 -22.12 -4.63 1.03
N ALA A 56 -22.69 -3.43 0.84
CA ALA A 56 -22.56 -2.32 1.77
C ALA A 56 -23.10 -2.68 3.16
N ARG A 57 -24.26 -3.35 3.22
CA ARG A 57 -24.85 -3.85 4.47
C ARG A 57 -23.94 -4.85 5.17
N LEU A 58 -23.34 -5.79 4.44
CA LEU A 58 -22.37 -6.76 4.99
C LEU A 58 -21.12 -6.07 5.54
N ALA A 59 -20.69 -4.98 4.91
CA ALA A 59 -19.58 -4.15 5.36
C ALA A 59 -19.95 -3.18 6.51
N GLY A 60 -21.22 -3.17 6.96
CA GLY A 60 -21.68 -2.25 8.00
C GLY A 60 -21.74 -0.78 7.55
N MET A 61 -21.93 -0.53 6.25
CA MET A 61 -21.92 0.80 5.65
C MET A 61 -23.26 1.14 4.98
N THR A 62 -23.50 2.43 4.76
CA THR A 62 -24.50 2.89 3.80
C THR A 62 -24.03 2.61 2.37
N GLU A 63 -24.96 2.43 1.43
CA GLU A 63 -24.62 2.18 0.03
C GLU A 63 -23.80 3.33 -0.57
N ASP A 64 -24.19 4.59 -0.32
CA ASP A 64 -23.47 5.77 -0.80
C ASP A 64 -22.04 5.84 -0.26
N GLY A 65 -21.85 5.52 1.03
CA GLY A 65 -20.52 5.48 1.64
C GLY A 65 -19.66 4.39 1.01
N PHE A 66 -20.25 3.21 0.78
CA PHE A 66 -19.55 2.10 0.14
C PHE A 66 -19.13 2.43 -1.30
N ARG A 67 -20.03 3.01 -2.10
CA ARG A 67 -19.75 3.45 -3.49
C ARG A 67 -18.61 4.45 -3.56
N ARG A 68 -18.60 5.42 -2.64
CA ARG A 68 -17.53 6.43 -2.55
C ARG A 68 -16.18 5.84 -2.20
N HIS A 69 -16.12 4.96 -1.20
CA HIS A 69 -14.85 4.43 -0.67
C HIS A 69 -14.26 3.28 -1.50
N TYR A 70 -15.09 2.49 -2.17
CA TYR A 70 -14.64 1.24 -2.81
C TYR A 70 -14.93 1.13 -4.29
N LEU A 71 -15.88 1.91 -4.84
CA LEU A 71 -16.20 1.88 -6.27
C LEU A 71 -15.73 3.14 -7.02
N GLY A 72 -15.21 4.14 -6.30
CA GLY A 72 -14.70 5.38 -6.90
C GLY A 72 -15.79 6.19 -7.62
N GLU A 73 -17.07 5.98 -7.29
CA GLU A 73 -18.22 6.61 -7.96
C GLU A 73 -18.45 8.07 -7.52
N ASN A 74 -17.39 8.78 -7.12
CA ASN A 74 -17.38 10.23 -6.91
C ASN A 74 -16.00 10.80 -7.30
N PRO A 75 -15.93 11.97 -7.97
CA PRO A 75 -14.69 12.47 -8.55
C PRO A 75 -13.68 12.79 -7.44
N GLN A 76 -12.47 12.28 -7.61
CA GLN A 76 -11.37 12.57 -6.72
C GLN A 76 -11.04 14.08 -6.79
N PRO A 77 -10.90 14.79 -5.67
CA PRO A 77 -10.35 16.14 -5.63
C PRO A 77 -8.81 16.13 -5.74
N GLU A 78 -8.21 15.19 -6.47
CA GLU A 78 -6.76 15.02 -6.56
C GLU A 78 -6.04 16.03 -7.48
N ASN A 79 -6.73 17.10 -7.86
CA ASN A 79 -6.11 18.37 -8.30
C ASN A 79 -5.74 19.30 -7.12
N LEU A 80 -5.76 18.82 -5.87
CA LEU A 80 -5.27 19.58 -4.72
C LEU A 80 -3.73 19.58 -4.67
N VAL A 81 -3.17 20.48 -5.48
CA VAL A 81 -1.94 21.29 -5.33
C VAL A 81 -0.61 20.55 -5.06
N PRO A 82 0.43 20.71 -5.92
CA PRO A 82 1.78 20.29 -5.57
C PRO A 82 2.23 21.05 -4.32
N ILE A 83 2.69 20.35 -3.30
CA ILE A 83 3.36 20.96 -2.14
C ILE A 83 4.64 21.62 -2.68
N THR A 84 4.55 22.88 -3.09
CA THR A 84 5.72 23.75 -3.21
C THR A 84 6.22 23.96 -1.79
N LEU A 85 7.17 23.14 -1.36
CA LEU A 85 8.05 23.49 -0.26
C LEU A 85 8.77 24.78 -0.66
N GLY A 86 8.26 25.90 -0.14
CA GLY A 86 8.89 27.19 -0.26
C GLY A 86 10.32 27.10 0.26
N ALA A 87 11.26 27.42 -0.61
CA ALA A 87 12.57 27.89 -0.19
C ALA A 87 12.36 29.12 0.70
N ALA A 88 12.70 28.99 1.98
CA ALA A 88 12.97 30.14 2.83
C ALA A 88 14.49 30.18 3.04
N THR A 89 15.08 31.16 2.36
CA THR A 89 16.40 31.74 2.56
C THR A 89 16.70 32.11 4.00
#